data_AF-A0A7M2REV3-F1
#
_entry.id   AF-A0A7M2REV3-F1
#
_cell.length_a   1.000
_cell.length_b   1.000
_cell.length_c   1.000
_cell.angle_alpha   90.00
_cell.angle_beta   90.00
_cell.angle_gamma   90.00
#
_symmetry.space_group_name_H-M   'P 1'
#
loop_
_entity.id
_entity.type
_entity.pdbx_description
1 polymer ?
#
loop_
_entity_poly.entity_id
_entity_poly.type
_entity_poly.pdbx_seq_one_letter_code
_entity_poly.pdbx_strand_id
1 'polypeptide(L)'
;MKISRIGGVIAAASQKAAEPLLQIGSISIIKRIVITFQQAGIFPIVVVTGTEEDEVKYQLSSYGVIFVHNQNCEQPELIDSVKIGLNYLSGKCDRIVFTPVNVPMFTPDTLIHLITARGDIITPSYKNKCGHPIVFSEMAAPQIIAYSGTGGLRNAISDMADQRTFVSVDDPGILFSVRDSSQLENYLSVHNRSLLHPTVDLSLQKESIFFNTRTKLLLYLIYDTHSVRKSCNLMALSYGKAWDMLNDLEEETGYPVVARRHGGSRGGKTTLTSRGLQFLKNWQLLEDDIFRFSQKEFTSLFRKTGLF
;
A
#
# COMPACT_ATOMS: atom_id res chain seq x y z
N MET A 1 -14.96 -12.49 0.45
CA MET A 1 -13.68 -13.10 -0.02
C MET A 1 -12.78 -11.97 -0.50
N LYS A 2 -11.60 -11.84 0.12
CA LYS A 2 -10.66 -10.74 -0.09
C LYS A 2 -9.73 -11.06 -1.26
N ILE A 3 -9.35 -10.05 -2.06
CA ILE A 3 -8.38 -10.25 -3.15
C ILE A 3 -7.00 -10.52 -2.56
N SER A 4 -6.56 -9.68 -1.61
CA SER A 4 -5.32 -9.86 -0.87
C SER A 4 -5.59 -9.85 0.63
N ARG A 5 -4.65 -10.42 1.39
CA ARG A 5 -4.75 -10.54 2.85
C ARG A 5 -4.18 -9.33 3.59
N ILE A 6 -3.23 -8.61 3.00
CA ILE A 6 -2.48 -7.55 3.68
C ILE A 6 -2.53 -6.27 2.86
N GLY A 7 -3.14 -5.24 3.43
CA GLY A 7 -3.18 -3.91 2.84
C GLY A 7 -2.19 -2.96 3.51
N GLY A 8 -1.82 -1.89 2.82
CA GLY A 8 -0.94 -0.85 3.33
C GLY A 8 -1.59 0.51 3.30
N VAL A 9 -1.34 1.34 4.32
CA VAL A 9 -1.74 2.74 4.41
C VAL A 9 -0.49 3.58 4.67
N ILE A 10 -0.29 4.59 3.82
CA ILE A 10 0.77 5.58 3.94
C ILE A 10 0.08 6.94 4.15
N ALA A 11 0.27 7.54 5.32
CA ALA A 11 -0.24 8.89 5.59
C ALA A 11 0.73 9.94 5.05
N ALA A 12 0.32 10.64 4.00
CA ALA A 12 1.11 11.66 3.30
C ALA A 12 0.36 13.01 3.16
N ALA A 13 -0.69 13.24 3.96
CA ALA A 13 -1.56 14.41 3.82
C ALA A 13 -1.01 15.71 4.44
N SER A 14 -0.03 15.65 5.34
CA SER A 14 0.44 16.82 6.09
C SER A 14 1.66 17.47 5.44
N GLN A 15 1.52 18.70 4.92
CA GLN A 15 2.62 19.43 4.27
C GLN A 15 3.73 19.82 5.25
N LYS A 16 3.38 20.40 6.41
CA LYS A 16 4.37 20.92 7.38
C LYS A 16 5.16 19.85 8.14
N ALA A 17 4.67 18.61 8.17
CA ALA A 17 5.23 17.57 9.03
C ALA A 17 5.78 16.36 8.26
N ALA A 18 5.47 16.23 6.97
CA ALA A 18 5.62 14.97 6.26
C ALA A 18 6.49 15.00 5.00
N GLU A 19 6.65 16.16 4.33
CA GLU A 19 7.54 16.37 3.17
C GLU A 19 7.64 15.14 2.22
N PRO A 20 6.52 14.61 1.71
CA PRO A 20 6.48 13.30 1.02
C PRO A 20 7.41 13.21 -0.20
N LEU A 21 7.73 14.34 -0.82
CA LEU A 21 8.58 14.44 -1.99
C LEU A 21 10.08 14.65 -1.68
N LEU A 22 10.43 14.82 -0.38
CA LEU A 22 11.82 14.95 0.07
C LEU A 22 12.65 13.78 -0.48
N GLN A 23 13.76 14.11 -1.12
CA GLN A 23 14.68 13.12 -1.68
C GLN A 23 15.66 12.66 -0.61
N ILE A 24 15.81 11.35 -0.46
CA ILE A 24 16.91 10.76 0.31
C ILE A 24 17.63 9.77 -0.59
N GLY A 25 18.85 10.11 -0.99
CA GLY A 25 19.55 9.44 -2.09
C GLY A 25 18.92 9.81 -3.43
N SER A 26 18.55 8.81 -4.24
CA SER A 26 18.02 9.00 -5.60
C SER A 26 16.50 8.93 -5.72
N ILE A 27 15.78 8.70 -4.61
CA ILE A 27 14.32 8.53 -4.61
C ILE A 27 13.67 9.34 -3.48
N SER A 28 12.40 9.72 -3.68
CA SER A 28 11.59 10.37 -2.65
C SER A 28 11.27 9.41 -1.51
N ILE A 29 11.07 9.96 -0.31
CA ILE A 29 10.69 9.18 0.87
C ILE A 29 9.39 8.40 0.68
N ILE A 30 8.41 8.96 -0.03
CA ILE A 30 7.16 8.26 -0.29
C ILE A 30 7.35 7.07 -1.24
N LYS A 31 8.17 7.24 -2.28
CA LYS A 31 8.54 6.17 -3.21
C LYS A 31 9.32 5.06 -2.51
N ARG A 32 10.21 5.42 -1.57
CA ARG A 32 10.94 4.46 -0.72
C ARG A 32 9.98 3.59 0.09
N ILE A 33 8.97 4.19 0.73
CA ILE A 33 7.97 3.45 1.51
C ILE A 33 7.14 2.54 0.60
N VAL A 34 6.68 3.03 -0.55
CA VAL A 34 5.91 2.23 -1.52
C VAL A 34 6.70 1.01 -1.99
N ILE A 35 7.97 1.21 -2.35
CA ILE A 35 8.88 0.12 -2.74
C ILE A 35 9.03 -0.88 -1.58
N THR A 36 9.25 -0.39 -0.35
CA THR A 36 9.38 -1.24 0.84
C THR A 36 8.11 -2.07 1.11
N PHE A 37 6.92 -1.49 0.88
CA PHE A 37 5.65 -2.20 0.98
C PHE A 37 5.50 -3.27 -0.11
N GLN A 38 5.84 -2.95 -1.36
CA GLN A 38 5.82 -3.91 -2.47
C GLN A 38 6.79 -5.08 -2.22
N GLN A 39 7.96 -4.79 -1.66
CA GLN A 39 8.96 -5.79 -1.25
C GLN A 39 8.46 -6.75 -0.18
N ALA A 40 7.51 -6.31 0.65
CA ALA A 40 6.85 -7.15 1.65
C ALA A 40 5.57 -7.83 1.12
N GLY A 41 5.28 -7.72 -0.18
CA GLY A 41 4.08 -8.31 -0.80
C GLY A 41 2.76 -7.62 -0.40
N ILE A 42 2.81 -6.36 0.04
CA ILE A 42 1.63 -5.63 0.48
C ILE A 42 0.83 -5.14 -0.73
N PHE A 43 -0.45 -5.51 -0.80
CA PHE A 43 -1.40 -5.03 -1.81
C PHE A 43 -2.83 -5.13 -1.27
N PRO A 44 -3.70 -4.12 -1.47
CA PRO A 44 -3.42 -2.83 -2.09
C PRO A 44 -2.61 -1.89 -1.17
N ILE A 45 -1.95 -0.90 -1.78
CA ILE A 45 -1.27 0.19 -1.07
C ILE A 45 -2.08 1.47 -1.24
N VAL A 46 -2.53 2.05 -0.13
CA VAL A 46 -3.31 3.28 -0.06
C VAL A 46 -2.42 4.41 0.40
N VAL A 47 -2.30 5.44 -0.41
CA VAL A 47 -1.62 6.69 -0.10
C VAL A 47 -2.69 7.73 0.21
N VAL A 48 -2.71 8.19 1.47
CA VAL A 48 -3.63 9.25 1.90
C VAL A 48 -2.96 10.60 1.64
N THR A 49 -3.47 11.33 0.64
CA THR A 49 -2.91 12.60 0.14
C THR A 49 -3.59 13.82 0.77
N GLY A 50 -2.95 14.98 0.65
CA GLY A 50 -3.42 16.28 1.13
C GLY A 50 -3.14 17.37 0.10
N THR A 51 -2.41 18.43 0.47
CA THR A 51 -2.15 19.58 -0.42
C THR A 51 -1.23 19.30 -1.62
N GLU A 52 -0.28 18.37 -1.53
CA GLU A 52 0.66 18.01 -2.61
C GLU A 52 0.17 16.79 -3.45
N GLU A 53 -1.14 16.68 -3.66
CA GLU A 53 -1.75 15.50 -4.26
C GLU A 53 -1.28 15.23 -5.70
N ASP A 54 -1.15 16.28 -6.53
CA ASP A 54 -0.87 16.11 -7.96
C ASP A 54 0.56 15.64 -8.22
N GLU A 55 1.56 16.19 -7.52
CA GLU A 55 2.95 15.76 -7.60
C GLU A 55 3.14 14.33 -7.05
N VAL A 56 2.49 14.01 -5.93
CA VAL A 56 2.50 12.65 -5.36
C VAL A 56 1.87 11.65 -6.34
N LYS A 57 0.74 12.00 -6.96
CA LYS A 57 0.11 11.18 -8.01
C LYS A 57 1.03 10.98 -9.19
N TYR A 58 1.66 12.05 -9.67
CA TYR A 58 2.58 11.98 -10.81
C TYR A 58 3.72 10.99 -10.54
N GLN A 59 4.39 11.09 -9.40
CA GLN A 59 5.52 10.20 -9.05
C GLN A 59 5.12 8.74 -8.84
N LEU A 60 3.90 8.47 -8.36
CA LEU A 60 3.48 7.15 -7.92
C LEU A 60 2.47 6.46 -8.85
N SER A 61 1.97 7.13 -9.90
CA SER A 61 0.93 6.58 -10.79
C SER A 61 1.32 5.24 -11.44
N SER A 62 2.61 5.00 -11.70
CA SER A 62 3.11 3.73 -12.26
C SER A 62 3.34 2.63 -11.21
N TYR A 63 3.24 2.94 -9.91
CA TYR A 63 3.55 2.00 -8.82
C TYR A 63 2.35 1.17 -8.35
N GLY A 64 1.18 1.29 -8.99
CA GLY A 64 0.01 0.50 -8.60
C GLY A 64 -0.53 0.84 -7.20
N VAL A 65 -0.43 2.11 -6.80
CA VAL A 65 -0.99 2.61 -5.54
C VAL A 65 -2.37 3.24 -5.73
N ILE A 66 -3.12 3.35 -4.65
CA ILE A 66 -4.45 3.96 -4.56
C ILE A 66 -4.32 5.28 -3.82
N PHE A 67 -4.83 6.37 -4.39
CA PHE A 67 -4.84 7.70 -3.77
C PHE A 67 -6.21 7.96 -3.14
N VAL A 68 -6.21 8.32 -1.86
CA VAL A 68 -7.41 8.76 -1.13
C VAL A 68 -7.13 10.14 -0.56
N HIS A 69 -7.92 11.13 -0.98
CA HIS A 69 -7.74 12.51 -0.56
C HIS A 69 -8.32 12.76 0.83
N ASN A 70 -7.54 13.39 1.72
CA ASN A 70 -8.04 13.91 2.97
C ASN A 70 -8.62 15.33 2.77
N GLN A 71 -9.94 15.46 2.89
CA GLN A 71 -10.63 16.75 2.69
C GLN A 71 -10.24 17.82 3.74
N ASN A 72 -9.78 17.42 4.93
CA ASN A 72 -9.40 18.32 6.01
C ASN A 72 -7.91 18.72 5.92
N CYS A 73 -7.52 19.36 4.82
CA CYS A 73 -6.12 19.67 4.49
C CYS A 73 -5.48 20.81 5.31
N GLU A 74 -6.26 21.67 5.97
CA GLU A 74 -5.71 22.88 6.61
C GLU A 74 -4.88 22.58 7.87
N GLN A 75 -5.31 21.59 8.67
CA GLN A 75 -4.60 21.11 9.87
C GLN A 75 -4.85 19.61 10.13
N PRO A 76 -4.51 18.71 9.18
CA PRO A 76 -4.82 17.29 9.33
C PRO A 76 -4.02 16.69 10.49
N GLU A 77 -4.72 16.06 11.44
CA GLU A 77 -4.05 15.22 12.42
C GLU A 77 -3.64 13.89 11.76
N LEU A 78 -2.57 13.27 12.26
CA LEU A 78 -2.15 11.97 11.73
C LEU A 78 -3.27 10.92 11.83
N ILE A 79 -4.07 10.98 12.90
CA ILE A 79 -5.16 10.04 13.12
C ILE A 79 -6.24 10.15 12.04
N ASP A 80 -6.47 11.32 11.45
CA ASP A 80 -7.45 11.47 10.36
C ASP A 80 -7.01 10.65 9.14
N SER A 81 -5.72 10.72 8.80
CA SER A 81 -5.16 9.94 7.70
C SER A 81 -5.21 8.43 7.98
N VAL A 82 -4.95 8.03 9.24
CA VAL A 82 -5.10 6.63 9.67
C VAL A 82 -6.54 6.18 9.46
N LYS A 83 -7.52 6.93 9.97
CA LYS A 83 -8.95 6.60 9.86
C LYS A 83 -9.41 6.51 8.41
N ILE A 84 -9.01 7.45 7.57
CA ILE A 84 -9.33 7.44 6.14
C ILE A 84 -8.81 6.16 5.48
N GLY A 85 -7.54 5.82 5.71
CA GLY A 85 -6.93 4.62 5.13
C GLY A 85 -7.53 3.31 5.67
N LEU A 86 -7.71 3.20 7.00
CA LEU A 86 -8.34 2.03 7.63
C LEU A 86 -9.78 1.86 7.17
N ASN A 87 -10.56 2.93 7.09
CA ASN A 87 -11.93 2.89 6.60
C ASN A 87 -11.98 2.47 5.12
N TYR A 88 -11.04 2.95 4.30
CA TYR A 88 -10.94 2.49 2.91
C TYR A 88 -10.61 1.00 2.81
N LEU A 89 -9.80 0.43 3.70
CA LEU A 89 -9.41 -0.99 3.66
C LEU A 89 -10.30 -1.92 4.49
N SER A 90 -11.30 -1.39 5.19
CA SER A 90 -12.22 -2.15 6.03
C SER A 90 -12.93 -3.25 5.23
N GLY A 91 -12.86 -4.49 5.72
CA GLY A 91 -13.42 -5.68 5.05
C GLY A 91 -12.66 -6.15 3.80
N LYS A 92 -11.59 -5.44 3.37
CA LYS A 92 -10.82 -5.76 2.15
C LYS A 92 -9.56 -6.57 2.45
N CYS A 93 -8.99 -6.43 3.64
CA CYS A 93 -7.75 -7.10 4.08
C CYS A 93 -7.93 -7.72 5.47
N ASP A 94 -7.14 -8.74 5.82
CA ASP A 94 -7.10 -9.34 7.16
C ASP A 94 -6.27 -8.48 8.11
N ARG A 95 -5.21 -7.87 7.58
CA ARG A 95 -4.31 -6.97 8.32
C ARG A 95 -4.00 -5.74 7.48
N ILE A 96 -3.81 -4.61 8.16
CA ILE A 96 -3.48 -3.33 7.54
C ILE A 96 -2.21 -2.80 8.18
N VAL A 97 -1.17 -2.62 7.37
CA VAL A 97 0.07 -1.96 7.76
C VAL A 97 -0.13 -0.45 7.62
N PHE A 98 0.23 0.31 8.64
CA PHE A 98 0.15 1.76 8.65
C PHE A 98 1.52 2.37 8.93
N THR A 99 1.89 3.39 8.14
CA THR A 99 3.03 4.25 8.45
C THR A 99 2.75 5.71 8.09
N PRO A 100 3.21 6.67 8.89
CA PRO A 100 3.36 8.03 8.40
C PRO A 100 4.50 8.08 7.37
N VAL A 101 4.40 8.97 6.39
CA VAL A 101 5.45 9.13 5.36
C VAL A 101 6.76 9.68 5.94
N ASN A 102 6.70 10.33 7.10
CA ASN A 102 7.84 10.96 7.76
C ASN A 102 8.77 9.99 8.50
N VAL A 103 8.48 8.68 8.50
CA VAL A 103 9.37 7.61 9.01
C VAL A 103 9.65 6.61 7.87
N PRO A 104 10.59 6.91 6.95
CA PRO A 104 10.71 6.15 5.70
C PRO A 104 11.80 5.06 5.70
N MET A 105 12.48 4.83 6.83
CA MET A 105 13.72 4.05 6.87
C MET A 105 13.60 2.62 7.42
N PHE A 106 12.40 2.15 7.77
CA PHE A 106 12.20 0.76 8.16
C PHE A 106 12.45 -0.19 6.97
N THR A 107 12.85 -1.42 7.28
CA THR A 107 13.22 -2.42 6.28
C THR A 107 12.05 -3.33 5.88
N PRO A 108 12.14 -4.01 4.71
CA PRO A 108 11.17 -5.05 4.33
C PRO A 108 11.11 -6.22 5.33
N ASP A 109 12.26 -6.61 5.89
CA ASP A 109 12.32 -7.69 6.89
C ASP A 109 11.54 -7.32 8.16
N THR A 110 11.61 -6.05 8.59
CA THR A 110 10.76 -5.52 9.67
C THR A 110 9.28 -5.66 9.34
N LEU A 111 8.84 -5.33 8.11
CA LEU A 111 7.44 -5.52 7.70
C LEU A 111 7.02 -6.99 7.77
N ILE A 112 7.84 -7.90 7.24
CA ILE A 112 7.54 -9.35 7.23
C ILE A 112 7.39 -9.87 8.67
N HIS A 113 8.28 -9.47 9.58
CA HIS A 113 8.18 -9.82 10.99
C HIS A 113 6.89 -9.29 11.64
N LEU A 114 6.50 -8.05 11.37
CA LEU A 114 5.29 -7.45 11.94
C LEU A 114 4.00 -8.07 11.39
N ILE A 115 3.97 -8.34 10.08
CA ILE A 115 2.81 -8.93 9.39
C ILE A 115 2.55 -10.37 9.86
N THR A 116 3.59 -11.13 10.16
CA THR A 116 3.50 -12.52 10.62
C THR A 116 3.27 -12.66 12.13
N ALA A 117 3.56 -11.61 12.90
CA ALA A 117 3.33 -11.60 14.34
C ALA A 117 1.83 -11.70 14.70
N ARG A 118 1.53 -12.47 15.74
CA ARG A 118 0.17 -12.62 16.28
C ARG A 118 -0.21 -11.40 17.12
N GLY A 119 -1.49 -11.02 17.08
CA GLY A 119 -2.03 -9.90 17.84
C GLY A 119 -2.85 -8.93 16.98
N ASP A 120 -3.56 -8.02 17.66
CA ASP A 120 -4.51 -7.10 17.04
C ASP A 120 -3.87 -5.75 16.69
N ILE A 121 -3.01 -5.22 17.55
CA ILE A 121 -2.16 -4.06 17.26
C ILE A 121 -0.70 -4.45 17.43
N ILE A 122 0.05 -4.55 16.33
CA ILE A 122 1.48 -4.88 16.37
C ILE A 122 2.30 -3.60 16.23
N THR A 123 3.17 -3.33 17.19
CA THR A 123 4.10 -2.20 17.15
C THR A 123 5.55 -2.71 17.18
N PRO A 124 6.43 -2.26 16.26
CA PRO A 124 7.85 -2.56 16.35
C PRO A 124 8.49 -1.81 17.51
N SER A 125 9.50 -2.44 18.11
CA SER A 125 10.35 -1.82 19.12
C SER A 125 11.83 -2.07 18.84
N TYR A 126 12.64 -1.02 18.90
CA TYR A 126 14.10 -1.08 18.81
C TYR A 126 14.69 -0.46 20.07
N LYS A 127 15.50 -1.23 20.82
CA LYS A 127 16.09 -0.79 22.10
C LYS A 127 15.06 -0.13 23.05
N ASN A 128 13.91 -0.79 23.25
CA ASN A 128 12.77 -0.35 24.06
C ASN A 128 12.06 0.94 23.59
N LYS A 129 12.35 1.43 22.38
CA LYS A 129 11.64 2.55 21.76
C LYS A 129 10.69 2.04 20.70
N CYS A 130 9.43 2.47 20.77
CA CYS A 130 8.39 2.13 19.82
C CYS A 130 8.48 3.00 18.57
N GLY A 131 8.21 2.41 17.41
CA GLY A 131 8.29 3.10 16.12
C GLY A 131 7.16 2.73 15.16
N HIS A 132 7.40 3.02 13.89
CA HIS A 132 6.56 2.64 12.75
C HIS A 132 7.29 1.63 11.87
N PRO A 133 6.60 0.79 11.08
CA PRO A 133 5.15 0.77 10.80
C PRO A 133 4.35 0.02 11.87
N ILE A 134 3.05 0.30 11.98
CA ILE A 134 2.12 -0.37 12.92
C ILE A 134 1.19 -1.29 12.12
N VAL A 135 0.89 -2.47 12.62
CA VAL A 135 -0.07 -3.39 11.96
C VAL A 135 -1.35 -3.47 12.77
N PHE A 136 -2.48 -3.25 12.12
CA PHE A 136 -3.82 -3.42 12.69
C PHE A 136 -4.48 -4.67 12.11
N SER A 137 -5.08 -5.49 12.96
CA SER A 137 -5.98 -6.56 12.53
C SER A 137 -7.32 -5.99 12.07
N GLU A 138 -8.12 -6.82 11.39
CA GLU A 138 -9.52 -6.52 11.07
C GLU A 138 -10.38 -6.26 12.33
N MET A 139 -9.97 -6.75 13.50
CA MET A 139 -10.67 -6.52 14.77
C MET A 139 -10.30 -5.19 15.45
N ALA A 140 -9.03 -4.77 15.34
CA ALA A 140 -8.58 -3.50 15.90
C ALA A 140 -8.96 -2.29 15.03
N ALA A 141 -8.97 -2.46 13.70
CA ALA A 141 -9.19 -1.32 12.78
C ALA A 141 -10.50 -0.55 13.06
N PRO A 142 -11.67 -1.19 13.29
CA PRO A 142 -12.91 -0.48 13.63
C PRO A 142 -12.81 0.36 14.91
N GLN A 143 -12.06 -0.09 15.91
CA GLN A 143 -11.88 0.62 17.18
C GLN A 143 -11.07 1.91 16.99
N ILE A 144 -10.00 1.85 16.18
CA ILE A 144 -9.22 3.04 15.79
C ILE A 144 -10.05 4.00 14.93
N ILE A 145 -10.88 3.48 14.02
CA ILE A 145 -11.81 4.29 13.21
C ILE A 145 -12.78 5.06 14.11
N ALA A 146 -13.34 4.39 15.12
CA ALA A 146 -14.33 4.95 16.04
C ALA A 146 -13.76 5.88 17.12
N TYR A 147 -12.44 5.87 17.34
CA TYR A 147 -11.80 6.68 18.39
C TYR A 147 -12.09 8.17 18.22
N SER A 148 -12.66 8.82 19.23
CA SER A 148 -12.98 10.26 19.23
C SER A 148 -12.32 11.04 20.37
N GLY A 149 -11.34 10.42 21.06
CA GLY A 149 -10.60 11.07 22.15
C GLY A 149 -9.53 12.05 21.66
N THR A 150 -8.84 12.68 22.60
CA THR A 150 -7.75 13.63 22.33
C THR A 150 -6.38 12.93 22.26
N GLY A 151 -5.36 13.60 21.72
CA GLY A 151 -3.98 13.07 21.69
C GLY A 151 -3.67 12.10 20.54
N GLY A 152 -4.55 12.04 19.54
CA GLY A 152 -4.31 11.38 18.26
C GLY A 152 -4.07 9.87 18.35
N LEU A 153 -3.36 9.32 17.36
CA LEU A 153 -3.15 7.87 17.21
C LEU A 153 -2.46 7.23 18.42
N ARG A 154 -1.54 7.96 19.08
CA ARG A 154 -0.81 7.45 20.25
C ARG A 154 -1.78 7.09 21.38
N ASN A 155 -2.71 7.99 21.70
CA ASN A 155 -3.69 7.75 22.76
C ASN A 155 -4.69 6.67 22.34
N ALA A 156 -5.17 6.68 21.09
CA ALA A 156 -6.04 5.63 20.57
C ALA A 156 -5.46 4.22 20.74
N ILE A 157 -4.15 4.05 20.51
CA ILE A 157 -3.45 2.77 20.72
C ILE A 157 -3.23 2.49 22.21
N SER A 158 -3.03 3.52 23.03
CA SER A 158 -2.80 3.37 24.47
C SER A 158 -4.05 2.92 25.22
N ASP A 159 -5.23 3.40 24.80
CA ASP A 159 -6.54 2.95 25.31
C ASP A 159 -6.81 1.47 24.99
N MET A 160 -6.05 0.90 24.05
CA MET A 160 -6.12 -0.49 23.60
C MET A 160 -4.85 -1.27 23.99
N ALA A 161 -4.19 -0.90 25.09
CA ALA A 161 -2.92 -1.48 25.51
C ALA A 161 -2.96 -3.02 25.62
N ASP A 162 -4.06 -3.59 26.09
CA ASP A 162 -4.21 -5.05 26.24
C ASP A 162 -4.26 -5.80 24.89
N GLN A 163 -4.60 -5.11 23.80
CA GLN A 163 -4.63 -5.64 22.44
C GLN A 163 -3.30 -5.43 21.70
N ARG A 164 -2.35 -4.72 22.33
CA ARG A 164 -1.09 -4.31 21.73
C ARG A 164 0.02 -5.32 22.00
N THR A 165 0.65 -5.77 20.92
CA THR A 165 1.83 -6.64 20.96
C THR A 165 3.05 -5.88 20.46
N PHE A 166 4.12 -5.89 21.25
CA PHE A 166 5.41 -5.33 20.85
C PHE A 166 6.27 -6.40 20.18
N VAL A 167 6.86 -6.07 19.03
CA VAL A 167 7.78 -6.95 18.31
C VAL A 167 9.15 -6.31 18.32
N SER A 168 10.10 -6.97 18.98
CA SER A 168 11.50 -6.54 18.98
C SER A 168 12.10 -6.76 17.59
N VAL A 169 12.66 -5.69 17.01
CA VAL A 169 13.33 -5.71 15.71
C VAL A 169 14.72 -5.11 15.85
N ASP A 170 15.68 -5.58 15.06
CA ASP A 170 17.02 -4.97 14.94
C ASP A 170 17.06 -3.96 13.79
N ASP A 171 16.17 -2.98 13.86
CA ASP A 171 15.97 -1.99 12.81
C ASP A 171 15.78 -0.61 13.45
N PRO A 172 16.83 0.23 13.53
CA PRO A 172 16.69 1.60 14.03
C PRO A 172 15.85 2.49 13.09
N GLY A 173 15.66 2.09 11.83
CA GLY A 173 14.90 2.81 10.82
C GLY A 173 13.43 3.00 11.19
N ILE A 174 12.89 2.20 12.11
CA ILE A 174 11.54 2.37 12.67
C ILE A 174 11.36 3.69 13.45
N LEU A 175 12.48 4.34 13.84
CA LEU A 175 12.50 5.56 14.65
C LEU A 175 12.93 6.80 13.86
N PHE A 176 13.55 6.62 12.68
CA PHE A 176 14.18 7.72 11.96
C PHE A 176 13.15 8.59 11.25
N SER A 177 13.00 9.80 11.78
CA SER A 177 12.10 10.82 11.27
C SER A 177 12.83 11.75 10.30
N VAL A 178 12.14 12.20 9.26
CA VAL A 178 12.67 13.18 8.28
C VAL A 178 13.16 14.49 8.89
N ARG A 179 12.72 14.81 10.12
CA ARG A 179 13.18 15.96 10.90
C ARG A 179 14.65 15.87 11.35
N ASP A 180 15.26 14.69 11.31
CA ASP A 180 16.68 14.49 11.62
C ASP A 180 17.42 13.97 10.37
N SER A 181 17.81 14.91 9.50
CA SER A 181 18.52 14.60 8.26
C SER A 181 19.84 13.86 8.50
N SER A 182 20.53 14.16 9.60
CA SER A 182 21.82 13.55 9.93
C SER A 182 21.70 12.04 10.18
N GLN A 183 20.66 11.61 10.88
CA GLN A 183 20.39 10.18 11.09
C GLN A 183 20.05 9.47 9.78
N LEU A 184 19.25 10.11 8.92
CA LEU A 184 18.86 9.57 7.62
C LEU A 184 20.08 9.36 6.71
N GLU A 185 20.95 10.35 6.59
CA GLU A 185 22.16 10.29 5.75
C GLU A 185 23.12 9.19 6.24
N ASN A 186 23.35 9.12 7.56
CA ASN A 186 24.22 8.11 8.15
C ASN A 186 23.69 6.68 7.95
N TYR A 187 22.37 6.50 7.98
CA TYR A 187 21.75 5.18 7.83
C TYR A 187 21.44 4.80 6.38
N LEU A 188 21.45 5.76 5.45
CA LEU A 188 21.05 5.56 4.06
C LEU A 188 21.76 4.39 3.38
N SER A 189 23.07 4.24 3.60
CA SER A 189 23.85 3.16 3.00
C SER A 189 23.42 1.78 3.49
N VAL A 190 23.14 1.63 4.78
CA VAL A 190 22.64 0.40 5.41
C VAL A 190 21.24 0.10 4.91
N HIS A 191 20.36 1.09 4.94
CA HIS A 191 18.99 0.93 4.47
C HIS A 191 18.93 0.59 2.96
N ASN A 192 19.75 1.22 2.11
CA ASN A 192 19.80 0.88 0.68
C ASN A 192 20.26 -0.56 0.43
N ARG A 193 21.14 -1.12 1.27
CA ARG A 193 21.50 -2.55 1.20
C ARG A 193 20.30 -3.44 1.56
N SER A 194 19.47 -3.03 2.53
CA SER A 194 18.26 -3.78 2.88
C SER A 194 17.20 -3.78 1.77
N LEU A 195 17.24 -2.80 0.86
CA LEU A 195 16.38 -2.75 -0.32
C LEU A 195 16.82 -3.72 -1.43
N LEU A 196 17.89 -4.50 -1.25
CA LEU A 196 18.31 -5.51 -2.21
C LEU A 196 17.41 -6.76 -2.12
N HIS A 197 16.62 -6.96 -3.17
CA HIS A 197 15.66 -8.04 -3.30
C HIS A 197 15.39 -8.34 -4.79
N PRO A 198 14.87 -9.53 -5.13
CA PRO A 198 14.44 -9.80 -6.49
C PRO A 198 13.10 -9.10 -6.76
N THR A 199 13.02 -8.35 -7.86
CA THR A 199 11.77 -7.82 -8.41
C THR A 199 11.30 -8.68 -9.57
N VAL A 200 10.00 -8.95 -9.66
CA VAL A 200 9.39 -9.62 -10.81
C VAL A 200 8.23 -8.78 -11.31
N ASP A 201 8.37 -8.19 -12.49
CA ASP A 201 7.28 -7.52 -13.20
C ASP A 201 6.50 -8.53 -14.02
N LEU A 202 5.30 -8.89 -13.56
CA LEU A 202 4.45 -9.85 -14.23
C LEU A 202 3.50 -9.14 -15.21
N SER A 203 3.41 -9.66 -16.44
CA SER A 203 2.52 -9.14 -17.47
C SER A 203 2.04 -10.28 -18.38
N LEU A 204 0.84 -10.12 -18.97
CA LEU A 204 0.39 -10.96 -20.08
C LEU A 204 0.57 -10.21 -21.38
N GLN A 205 1.06 -10.94 -22.37
CA GLN A 205 1.26 -10.45 -23.72
C GLN A 205 0.79 -11.48 -24.75
N LYS A 206 0.29 -10.97 -25.88
CA LYS A 206 0.27 -11.69 -27.15
C LYS A 206 1.16 -10.93 -28.14
N GLU A 207 0.58 -10.27 -29.13
CA GLU A 207 1.30 -9.35 -30.02
C GLU A 207 1.78 -8.10 -29.26
N SER A 208 1.05 -7.69 -28.22
CA SER A 208 1.43 -6.63 -27.29
C SER A 208 1.06 -6.97 -25.85
N ILE A 209 1.59 -6.23 -24.88
CA ILE A 209 1.23 -6.35 -23.46
C ILE A 209 -0.19 -5.79 -23.25
N PHE A 210 -1.11 -6.63 -22.80
CA PHE A 210 -2.51 -6.25 -22.57
C PHE A 210 -2.94 -6.34 -21.10
N PHE A 211 -2.13 -7.01 -20.25
CA PHE A 211 -2.38 -7.06 -18.81
C PHE A 211 -1.10 -6.87 -18.01
N ASN A 212 -1.12 -5.96 -17.06
CA ASN A 212 -0.01 -5.64 -16.16
C ASN A 212 -0.54 -5.14 -14.80
N THR A 213 0.36 -4.72 -13.90
CA THR A 213 0.04 -4.17 -12.58
C THR A 213 -1.01 -3.06 -12.61
N ARG A 214 -0.99 -2.19 -13.63
CA ARG A 214 -1.94 -1.08 -13.76
C ARG A 214 -3.32 -1.58 -14.18
N THR A 215 -3.42 -2.54 -15.09
CA THR A 215 -4.70 -3.17 -15.47
C THR A 215 -5.28 -3.96 -14.30
N LYS A 216 -4.45 -4.69 -13.55
CA LYS A 216 -4.84 -5.37 -12.31
C LYS A 216 -5.46 -4.39 -11.31
N LEU A 217 -4.79 -3.26 -11.04
CA LEU A 217 -5.30 -2.26 -10.12
C LEU A 217 -6.65 -1.69 -10.59
N LEU A 218 -6.81 -1.44 -11.89
CA LEU A 218 -8.09 -0.99 -12.45
C LEU A 218 -9.21 -2.02 -12.18
N LEU A 219 -8.98 -3.31 -12.43
CA LEU A 219 -9.97 -4.35 -12.15
C LEU A 219 -10.30 -4.43 -10.65
N TYR A 220 -9.29 -4.35 -9.79
CA TYR A 220 -9.47 -4.32 -8.33
C TYR A 220 -10.36 -3.15 -7.90
N LEU A 221 -10.11 -1.95 -8.44
CA LEU A 221 -10.89 -0.75 -8.11
C LEU A 221 -12.31 -0.79 -8.71
N ILE A 222 -12.53 -1.41 -9.87
CA ILE A 222 -13.88 -1.57 -10.44
C ILE A 222 -14.68 -2.57 -9.59
N TYR A 223 -14.03 -3.65 -9.13
CA TYR A 223 -14.63 -4.59 -8.19
C TYR A 223 -15.07 -3.87 -6.90
N ASP A 224 -14.21 -3.01 -6.37
CA ASP A 224 -14.44 -2.27 -5.12
C ASP A 224 -15.50 -1.16 -5.24
N THR A 225 -15.38 -0.31 -6.26
CA THR A 225 -16.16 0.92 -6.38
C THR A 225 -17.42 0.77 -7.21
N HIS A 226 -17.52 -0.32 -7.98
CA HIS A 226 -18.54 -0.54 -9.01
C HIS A 226 -18.66 0.62 -10.02
N SER A 227 -17.56 1.33 -10.28
CA SER A 227 -17.52 2.49 -11.16
C SER A 227 -16.13 2.68 -11.78
N VAL A 228 -16.06 2.66 -13.11
CA VAL A 228 -14.81 2.96 -13.84
C VAL A 228 -14.32 4.37 -13.52
N ARG A 229 -15.23 5.35 -13.47
CA ARG A 229 -14.87 6.76 -13.18
C ARG A 229 -14.29 6.94 -11.79
N LYS A 230 -14.89 6.35 -10.75
CA LYS A 230 -14.31 6.39 -9.40
C LYS A 230 -12.97 5.68 -9.34
N SER A 231 -12.84 4.53 -10.02
CA SER A 231 -11.59 3.79 -10.13
C SER A 231 -10.48 4.63 -10.76
N CYS A 232 -10.76 5.32 -11.86
CA CYS A 232 -9.84 6.24 -12.53
C CYS A 232 -9.28 7.30 -11.59
N ASN A 233 -10.16 7.95 -10.82
CA ASN A 233 -9.77 8.99 -9.86
C ASN A 233 -8.83 8.44 -8.77
N LEU A 234 -9.14 7.25 -8.25
CA LEU A 234 -8.38 6.59 -7.19
C LEU A 234 -6.99 6.12 -7.62
N MET A 235 -6.73 5.91 -8.92
CA MET A 235 -5.42 5.44 -9.42
C MET A 235 -4.70 6.46 -10.32
N ALA A 236 -5.19 7.71 -10.36
CA ALA A 236 -4.67 8.76 -11.25
C ALA A 236 -4.57 8.28 -12.72
N LEU A 237 -5.69 7.78 -13.25
CA LEU A 237 -5.82 7.29 -14.63
C LEU A 237 -6.91 8.09 -15.36
N SER A 238 -6.68 8.45 -16.62
CA SER A 238 -7.70 9.10 -17.44
C SER A 238 -8.82 8.12 -17.80
N TYR A 239 -10.06 8.61 -17.89
CA TYR A 239 -11.22 7.78 -18.19
C TYR A 239 -11.11 7.07 -19.56
N GLY A 240 -10.56 7.75 -20.57
CA GLY A 240 -10.31 7.16 -21.89
C GLY A 240 -9.32 6.00 -21.81
N LYS A 241 -8.16 6.22 -21.17
CA LYS A 241 -7.13 5.19 -21.06
C LYS A 241 -7.60 3.96 -20.26
N ALA A 242 -8.49 4.16 -19.28
CA ALA A 242 -9.12 3.05 -18.58
C ALA A 242 -10.00 2.20 -19.50
N TRP A 243 -10.75 2.81 -20.42
CA TRP A 243 -11.53 2.05 -21.40
C TRP A 243 -10.65 1.37 -22.43
N ASP A 244 -9.57 2.01 -22.89
CA ASP A 244 -8.60 1.36 -23.79
C ASP A 244 -8.08 0.07 -23.13
N MET A 245 -7.58 0.17 -21.89
CA MET A 245 -7.09 -0.98 -21.13
C MET A 245 -8.15 -2.09 -20.93
N LEU A 246 -9.42 -1.73 -20.76
CA LEU A 246 -10.51 -2.72 -20.61
C LEU A 246 -10.87 -3.38 -21.93
N ASN A 247 -10.94 -2.60 -23.01
CA ASN A 247 -11.25 -3.09 -24.34
C ASN A 247 -10.13 -4.02 -24.84
N ASP A 248 -8.87 -3.61 -24.69
CA ASP A 248 -7.69 -4.42 -25.04
C ASP A 248 -7.73 -5.77 -24.30
N LEU A 249 -8.05 -5.75 -23.00
CA LEU A 249 -8.18 -6.97 -22.20
C LEU A 249 -9.34 -7.86 -22.67
N GLU A 250 -10.51 -7.30 -22.99
CA GLU A 250 -11.68 -8.06 -23.46
C GLU A 250 -11.47 -8.65 -24.86
N GLU A 251 -10.81 -7.92 -25.75
CA GLU A 251 -10.40 -8.39 -27.08
C GLU A 251 -9.43 -9.57 -26.95
N GLU A 252 -8.39 -9.42 -26.13
CA GLU A 252 -7.36 -10.44 -25.97
C GLU A 252 -7.85 -11.68 -25.22
N THR A 253 -8.80 -11.53 -24.29
CA THR A 253 -9.39 -12.67 -23.57
C THR A 253 -10.56 -13.32 -24.30
N GLY A 254 -11.17 -12.63 -25.27
CA GLY A 254 -12.31 -13.13 -26.05
C GLY A 254 -13.61 -13.22 -25.24
N TYR A 255 -13.72 -12.55 -24.09
CA TYR A 255 -14.95 -12.49 -23.29
C TYR A 255 -15.05 -11.18 -22.51
N PRO A 256 -16.26 -10.73 -22.15
CA PRO A 256 -16.44 -9.53 -21.34
C PRO A 256 -15.91 -9.73 -19.92
N VAL A 257 -14.98 -8.86 -19.52
CA VAL A 257 -14.40 -8.78 -18.17
C VAL A 257 -15.25 -7.86 -17.29
N VAL A 258 -15.91 -6.87 -17.88
CA VAL A 258 -16.82 -5.95 -17.18
C VAL A 258 -18.26 -6.03 -17.70
N ALA A 259 -19.23 -5.95 -16.80
CA ALA A 259 -20.64 -5.77 -17.13
C ALA A 259 -21.03 -4.31 -16.91
N ARG A 260 -21.65 -3.71 -17.93
CA ARG A 260 -22.17 -2.33 -17.87
C ARG A 260 -23.69 -2.38 -17.64
N ARG A 261 -24.17 -1.61 -16.67
CA ARG A 261 -25.60 -1.29 -16.53
C ARG A 261 -25.76 0.18 -16.88
N HIS A 262 -26.42 0.46 -18.00
CA HIS A 262 -26.82 1.82 -18.34
C HIS A 262 -27.76 2.34 -17.26
N GLY A 263 -27.38 3.45 -16.62
CA GLY A 263 -28.17 4.13 -15.60
C GLY A 263 -28.39 5.57 -16.03
N GLY A 264 -29.63 6.07 -15.89
CA GLY A 264 -30.04 7.46 -16.13
C GLY A 264 -29.38 8.45 -15.15
N SER A 265 -30.14 9.37 -14.55
CA SER A 265 -29.66 10.53 -13.78
C SER A 265 -28.67 10.25 -12.61
N ARG A 266 -28.41 8.99 -12.23
CA ARG A 266 -27.45 8.58 -11.19
C ARG A 266 -26.16 7.94 -11.72
N GLY A 267 -25.97 7.90 -13.04
CA GLY A 267 -24.77 7.38 -13.71
C GLY A 267 -24.79 5.86 -13.92
N GLY A 268 -24.01 5.40 -14.92
CA GLY A 268 -23.86 3.97 -15.23
C GLY A 268 -23.05 3.23 -14.15
N LYS A 269 -23.47 1.99 -13.84
CA LYS A 269 -22.76 1.09 -12.92
C LYS A 269 -21.92 0.11 -13.75
N THR A 270 -20.66 -0.08 -13.38
CA THR A 270 -19.79 -1.07 -14.02
C THR A 270 -19.25 -2.01 -12.96
N THR A 271 -19.45 -3.31 -13.14
CA THR A 271 -18.94 -4.35 -12.23
C THR A 271 -18.14 -5.37 -13.01
N LEU A 272 -17.22 -6.09 -12.35
CA LEU A 272 -16.61 -7.25 -12.99
C LEU A 272 -17.66 -8.32 -13.29
N THR A 273 -17.54 -9.00 -14.43
CA THR A 273 -18.28 -10.24 -14.68
C THR A 273 -17.77 -11.36 -13.76
N SER A 274 -18.48 -12.49 -13.68
CA SER A 274 -17.99 -13.65 -12.93
C SER A 274 -16.62 -14.13 -13.44
N ARG A 275 -16.40 -14.10 -14.77
CA ARG A 275 -15.10 -14.43 -15.38
C ARG A 275 -14.05 -13.37 -15.09
N GLY A 276 -14.38 -12.08 -15.15
CA GLY A 276 -13.45 -11.00 -14.81
C GLY A 276 -12.99 -11.04 -13.35
N LEU A 277 -13.91 -11.35 -12.42
CA LEU A 277 -13.56 -11.54 -11.01
C LEU A 277 -12.69 -12.79 -10.80
N GLN A 278 -12.99 -13.89 -11.49
CA GLN A 278 -12.17 -15.10 -11.43
C GLN A 278 -10.76 -14.85 -11.99
N PHE A 279 -10.66 -14.13 -13.11
CA PHE A 279 -9.39 -13.71 -13.70
C PHE A 279 -8.54 -12.91 -12.70
N LEU A 280 -9.11 -11.88 -12.07
CA LEU A 280 -8.40 -11.07 -11.07
C LEU A 280 -7.92 -11.90 -9.86
N LYS A 281 -8.75 -12.84 -9.40
CA LYS A 281 -8.38 -13.76 -8.29
C LYS A 281 -7.22 -14.68 -8.67
N ASN A 282 -7.30 -15.30 -9.84
CA ASN A 282 -6.25 -16.21 -10.32
C ASN A 282 -4.94 -15.45 -10.54
N TRP A 283 -5.00 -14.22 -11.06
CA TRP A 283 -3.84 -13.37 -11.21
C TRP A 283 -3.18 -13.05 -9.87
N GLN A 284 -3.96 -12.66 -8.87
CA GLN A 284 -3.43 -12.39 -7.53
C GLN A 284 -2.77 -13.63 -6.91
N LEU A 285 -3.38 -14.82 -7.07
CA LEU A 285 -2.78 -16.07 -6.60
C LEU A 285 -1.44 -16.36 -7.30
N LEU A 286 -1.38 -16.15 -8.62
CA LEU A 286 -0.16 -16.33 -9.40
C LEU A 286 0.96 -15.37 -8.95
N GLU A 287 0.65 -14.09 -8.76
CA GLU A 287 1.61 -13.10 -8.26
C GLU A 287 2.11 -13.48 -6.86
N ASP A 288 1.22 -13.90 -5.98
CA ASP A 288 1.57 -14.34 -4.62
C ASP A 288 2.52 -15.56 -4.64
N ASP A 289 2.27 -16.53 -5.52
CA ASP A 289 3.10 -17.72 -5.69
C ASP A 289 4.48 -17.37 -6.27
N ILE A 290 4.53 -16.54 -7.32
CA ILE A 290 5.77 -16.09 -7.94
C ILE A 290 6.59 -15.25 -6.97
N PHE A 291 5.95 -14.36 -6.21
CA PHE A 291 6.60 -13.56 -5.18
C PHE A 291 7.26 -14.45 -4.13
N ARG A 292 6.53 -15.42 -3.56
CA ARG A 292 7.11 -16.36 -2.57
C ARG A 292 8.26 -17.18 -3.16
N PHE A 293 8.09 -17.66 -4.39
CA PHE A 293 9.12 -18.43 -5.08
C PHE A 293 10.40 -17.60 -5.29
N SER A 294 10.28 -16.38 -5.84
CA SER A 294 11.43 -15.53 -6.15
C SER A 294 12.20 -15.14 -4.89
N GLN A 295 11.51 -14.79 -3.79
CA GLN A 295 12.15 -14.46 -2.52
C GLN A 295 12.92 -15.66 -1.95
N LYS A 296 12.32 -16.86 -2.02
CA LYS A 296 12.95 -18.10 -1.56
C LYS A 296 14.20 -18.43 -2.38
N GLU A 297 14.08 -18.42 -3.70
CA GLU A 297 15.20 -18.76 -4.61
C GLU A 297 16.33 -17.74 -4.50
N PHE A 298 16.02 -16.44 -4.44
CA PHE A 298 17.04 -15.41 -4.26
C PHE A 298 17.80 -15.57 -2.95
N THR A 299 17.09 -15.87 -1.87
CA THR A 299 17.72 -16.15 -0.56
C THR A 299 18.64 -17.37 -0.66
N SER A 300 18.20 -18.43 -1.33
CA SER A 300 18.98 -19.67 -1.48
C SER A 300 20.22 -19.48 -2.35
N LEU A 301 20.09 -18.79 -3.48
CA LEU A 301 21.14 -18.69 -4.50
C LEU A 301 22.14 -17.57 -4.22
N PHE A 302 21.74 -16.48 -3.55
CA PHE A 302 22.59 -15.29 -3.38
C PHE A 302 22.90 -14.96 -1.91
N ARG A 303 21.88 -14.89 -1.03
CA ARG A 303 22.10 -14.51 0.38
C ARG A 303 22.85 -15.61 1.14
N LYS A 304 22.44 -16.87 1.00
CA LYS A 304 23.09 -18.00 1.69
C LYS A 304 24.47 -18.36 1.15
N THR A 305 24.79 -17.96 -0.08
CA THR A 305 26.10 -18.17 -0.70
C THR A 305 27.07 -17.03 -0.41
N GLY A 306 26.63 -15.97 0.28
CA GLY A 306 27.46 -14.82 0.64
C GLY A 306 27.78 -13.89 -0.54
N LEU A 307 27.05 -14.00 -1.65
CA LEU A 307 27.20 -13.09 -2.79
C LEU A 307 26.58 -11.72 -2.52
N PHE A 308 25.61 -11.67 -1.59
CA PHE A 308 24.95 -10.46 -1.08
C PHE A 308 24.66 -10.57 0.42
#